data_AF-A0AAD7CCW3-F1
#
_entry.id   AF-A0AAD7CCW3-F1
#
_cell.length_a   1.000
_cell.length_b   1.000
_cell.length_c   1.000
_cell.angle_alpha   90.00
_cell.angle_beta   90.00
_cell.angle_gamma   90.00
#
_symmetry.space_group_name_H-M   'P 1'
#
loop_
_entity.id
_entity.type
_entity.pdbx_description
1 polymer ?
#
loop_
_entity_poly.entity_id
_entity_poly.type
_entity_poly.pdbx_seq_one_letter_code
_entity_poly.pdbx_strand_id
1 'polypeptide(L)'
;MPYGYPLPPPPFGYYGLPPPNASPGTPAHASQSVARPRGTGSASASPRPVLPPAPPGSISYTDDAATKLTDTVRRRCFNCRTTEASTWRRSNLSAGKVLCNKCGLYERTHSCARPEQFTQQK
;
A
#
# COMPACT_ATOMS: atom_id res chain seq x y z
N MET A 1 -49.92 -18.85 29.40
CA MET A 1 -48.69 -19.26 30.11
C MET A 1 -47.50 -18.93 29.21
N PRO A 2 -46.57 -18.07 29.66
CA PRO A 2 -45.50 -17.49 28.85
C PRO A 2 -44.21 -18.33 28.93
N TYR A 3 -43.59 -18.63 27.80
CA TYR A 3 -42.19 -19.08 27.71
C TYR A 3 -41.64 -18.43 26.43
N GLY A 4 -40.70 -17.49 26.43
CA GLY A 4 -39.55 -17.32 27.31
C GLY A 4 -38.30 -17.56 26.45
N TYR A 5 -38.04 -16.68 25.48
CA TYR A 5 -36.84 -16.76 24.63
C TYR A 5 -35.59 -16.39 25.44
N PRO A 6 -34.53 -17.21 25.47
CA PRO A 6 -33.29 -16.86 26.16
C PRO A 6 -32.48 -15.82 25.37
N LEU A 7 -32.00 -14.79 26.08
CA LEU A 7 -31.08 -13.76 25.59
C LEU A 7 -29.66 -14.34 25.34
N PRO A 8 -28.89 -13.80 24.38
CA PRO A 8 -27.48 -14.15 24.17
C PRO A 8 -26.55 -13.56 25.25
N PRO A 9 -25.41 -14.21 25.53
CA PRO A 9 -24.43 -13.71 26.50
C PRO A 9 -23.66 -12.49 25.98
N PRO A 10 -23.24 -11.56 26.86
CA PRO A 10 -22.38 -10.44 26.49
C PRO A 10 -20.96 -10.90 26.15
N PRO A 11 -20.23 -10.16 25.28
CA PRO A 11 -18.82 -10.41 25.04
C PRO A 11 -18.00 -9.99 26.27
N PHE A 12 -17.29 -10.96 26.87
CA PHE A 12 -16.29 -10.72 27.90
C PHE A 12 -15.08 -10.01 27.29
N GLY A 13 -15.20 -8.70 27.11
CA GLY A 13 -14.06 -7.81 27.13
C GLY A 13 -13.68 -7.57 28.59
N TYR A 14 -12.52 -8.09 29.01
CA TYR A 14 -11.57 -7.49 29.96
C TYR A 14 -10.66 -8.59 30.51
N TYR A 15 -9.38 -8.61 30.11
CA TYR A 15 -8.17 -9.01 30.85
C TYR A 15 -7.04 -8.98 29.79
N GLY A 16 -5.96 -8.20 29.84
CA GLY A 16 -5.50 -7.16 30.74
C GLY A 16 -4.41 -6.36 30.01
N LEU A 17 -4.30 -5.08 30.33
CA LEU A 17 -3.22 -4.21 29.89
C LEU A 17 -1.95 -4.51 30.73
N PRO A 18 -0.74 -4.63 30.14
CA PRO A 18 0.49 -4.48 30.90
C PRO A 18 0.92 -2.99 30.99
N PRO A 19 1.23 -2.44 32.18
CA PRO A 19 1.86 -1.13 32.35
C PRO A 19 3.40 -1.15 32.11
N PRO A 20 4.06 0.03 32.09
CA PRO A 20 5.22 0.29 31.24
C PRO A 20 6.59 0.26 31.96
N ASN A 21 7.63 0.22 31.12
CA ASN A 21 9.00 0.71 31.36
C ASN A 21 9.88 -0.06 32.37
N ALA A 22 10.91 -0.73 31.84
CA ALA A 22 12.11 -1.08 32.58
C ALA A 22 13.34 -0.95 31.67
N SER A 23 13.97 0.22 31.70
CA SER A 23 15.39 0.37 31.35
C SER A 23 16.25 -0.08 32.53
N PRO A 24 17.36 -0.79 32.28
CA PRO A 24 18.61 -0.40 32.93
C PRO A 24 19.74 -0.25 31.91
N GLY A 25 20.46 0.87 31.98
CA GLY A 25 21.72 1.06 31.26
C GLY A 25 22.88 0.32 31.91
N THR A 26 23.89 -0.03 31.13
CA THR A 26 25.30 0.40 31.27
C THR A 26 26.22 -0.36 30.27
N PRO A 27 27.41 0.17 29.97
CA PRO A 27 28.16 -0.12 28.75
C PRO A 27 29.20 -1.23 28.93
N ALA A 28 29.50 -1.97 27.86
CA ALA A 28 30.73 -2.77 27.81
C ALA A 28 31.26 -2.86 26.37
N HIS A 29 32.50 -2.41 26.26
CA HIS A 29 33.39 -2.36 25.12
C HIS A 29 33.65 -3.77 24.57
N ALA A 30 33.44 -3.99 23.27
CA ALA A 30 33.97 -5.16 22.57
C ALA A 30 34.31 -4.80 21.12
N SER A 31 35.54 -4.30 20.97
CA SER A 31 36.27 -4.12 19.71
C SER A 31 36.34 -5.42 18.91
N GLN A 32 35.77 -5.42 17.71
CA GLN A 32 36.08 -6.38 16.65
C GLN A 32 36.23 -5.64 15.32
N SER A 33 37.48 -5.33 15.00
CA SER A 33 37.94 -4.91 13.69
C SER A 33 37.88 -6.09 12.72
N VAL A 34 37.00 -6.02 11.71
CA VAL A 34 37.08 -6.91 10.54
C VAL A 34 37.02 -6.11 9.25
N ALA A 35 37.85 -6.56 8.32
CA ALA A 35 38.42 -5.88 7.16
C ALA A 35 37.43 -5.23 6.17
N ARG A 36 37.88 -4.11 5.59
CA ARG A 36 37.37 -3.54 4.33
C ARG A 36 37.67 -4.50 3.16
N PRO A 37 36.71 -4.81 2.28
CA PRO A 37 37.03 -5.13 0.90
C PRO A 37 37.03 -3.84 0.07
N ARG A 38 38.14 -3.63 -0.64
CA ARG A 38 38.34 -2.58 -1.64
C ARG A 38 37.57 -2.98 -2.90
N GLY A 39 36.28 -2.67 -2.94
CA GLY A 39 35.44 -2.84 -4.12
C GLY A 39 35.73 -1.76 -5.16
N THR A 40 36.71 -2.03 -6.03
CA THR A 40 36.89 -1.33 -7.31
C THR A 40 35.84 -1.86 -8.26
N GLY A 41 34.65 -1.24 -8.25
CA GLY A 41 33.62 -1.46 -9.26
C GLY A 41 33.49 -0.21 -10.09
N SER A 42 34.06 -0.23 -11.30
CA SER A 42 33.89 0.82 -12.32
C SER A 42 32.40 1.08 -12.54
N ALA A 43 31.92 2.21 -12.04
CA ALA A 43 30.62 2.75 -12.39
C ALA A 43 30.67 3.16 -13.86
N SER A 44 30.28 2.26 -14.76
CA SER A 44 29.89 2.65 -16.12
C SER A 44 28.56 3.37 -16.03
N ALA A 45 28.60 4.63 -15.59
CA ALA A 45 27.46 5.52 -15.56
C ALA A 45 27.13 5.90 -17.00
N SER A 46 26.29 5.09 -17.66
CA SER A 46 25.62 5.53 -18.88
C SER A 46 24.79 6.78 -18.54
N PRO A 47 24.95 7.90 -19.29
CA PRO A 47 24.11 9.08 -19.08
C PRO A 47 22.66 8.69 -19.36
N ARG A 48 21.81 8.73 -18.33
CA ARG A 48 20.36 8.61 -18.52
C ARG A 48 19.93 9.80 -19.37
N PRO A 49 19.18 9.62 -20.47
CA PRO A 49 18.62 10.76 -21.18
C PRO A 49 17.69 11.51 -20.24
N VAL A 50 18.07 12.74 -19.89
CA VAL A 50 17.24 13.67 -19.13
C VAL A 50 16.13 14.12 -20.06
N LEU A 51 14.94 13.52 -19.93
CA LEU A 51 13.76 13.99 -20.65
C LEU A 51 13.43 15.43 -20.20
N PRO A 52 12.97 16.30 -21.12
CA PRO A 52 12.57 17.66 -20.79
C PRO A 52 11.41 17.66 -19.77
N PRO A 53 11.36 18.65 -18.86
CA PRO A 53 10.25 18.81 -17.93
C PRO A 53 8.95 19.03 -18.72
N ALA A 54 7.96 18.17 -18.49
CA ALA A 54 6.62 18.30 -19.07
C ALA A 54 5.99 19.65 -18.71
N PRO A 55 5.13 20.22 -19.57
CA PRO A 55 4.53 21.54 -19.36
C PRO A 55 3.70 21.59 -18.06
N PRO A 56 3.67 22.73 -17.35
CA PRO A 56 2.86 22.92 -16.15
C PRO A 56 1.38 22.90 -16.54
N GLY A 57 0.70 21.80 -16.23
CA GLY A 57 -0.76 21.68 -16.41
C GLY A 57 -1.26 20.28 -16.78
N SER A 58 -0.40 19.36 -17.23
CA SER A 58 -0.83 18.00 -17.55
C SER A 58 -0.84 17.11 -16.30
N ILE A 59 -2.04 16.84 -15.78
CA ILE A 59 -2.24 15.83 -14.73
C ILE A 59 -1.81 14.46 -15.28
N SER A 60 -0.81 13.86 -14.65
CA SER A 60 -0.35 12.50 -14.94
C SER A 60 -1.11 11.49 -14.09
N TYR A 61 -1.58 10.40 -14.71
CA TYR A 61 -2.32 9.34 -14.02
C TYR A 61 -1.44 8.12 -13.79
N THR A 62 -1.37 7.66 -12.54
CA THR A 62 -0.60 6.47 -12.14
C THR A 62 -1.51 5.36 -11.62
N ASP A 63 -1.27 4.15 -12.10
CA ASP A 63 -1.88 2.92 -11.59
C ASP A 63 -1.04 2.23 -10.50
N ASP A 64 0.11 2.79 -10.15
CA ASP A 64 0.96 2.24 -9.10
C ASP A 64 0.54 2.73 -7.70
N ALA A 65 0.32 1.79 -6.80
CA ALA A 65 -0.07 2.04 -5.42
C ALA A 65 1.08 2.56 -4.55
N ALA A 66 2.31 2.54 -5.05
CA ALA A 66 3.50 3.08 -4.39
C ALA A 66 3.84 4.51 -4.85
N THR A 67 3.25 5.00 -5.95
CA THR A 67 3.53 6.35 -6.44
C THR A 67 3.04 7.39 -5.44
N LYS A 68 3.93 8.32 -5.10
CA LYS A 68 3.60 9.50 -4.29
C LYS A 68 2.70 10.42 -5.12
N LEU A 69 1.47 10.64 -4.65
CA LEU A 69 0.55 11.57 -5.28
C LEU A 69 1.02 13.01 -5.07
N THR A 70 0.86 13.83 -6.11
CA THR A 70 1.10 15.28 -6.09
C THR A 70 -0.10 15.98 -6.73
N ASP A 71 -0.12 17.31 -6.74
CA ASP A 71 -1.17 18.07 -7.44
C ASP A 71 -1.26 17.69 -8.94
N THR A 72 -0.10 17.38 -9.53
CA THR A 72 0.06 16.98 -10.93
C THR A 72 0.01 15.47 -11.16
N VAL A 73 0.03 14.62 -10.12
CA VAL A 73 0.01 13.16 -10.26
C VAL A 73 -1.18 12.60 -9.48
N ARG A 74 -2.16 12.05 -10.19
CA ARG A 74 -3.38 11.46 -9.61
C ARG A 74 -3.42 9.94 -9.80
N ARG A 75 -4.08 9.26 -8.85
CA ARG A 75 -4.27 7.81 -8.89
C ARG A 75 -5.33 7.44 -9.94
N ARG A 76 -5.12 6.33 -10.64
CA ARG A 76 -6.04 5.76 -11.63
C ARG A 76 -6.15 4.26 -11.41
N CYS A 77 -7.37 3.74 -11.46
CA CYS A 77 -7.61 2.31 -11.25
C CYS A 77 -6.96 1.50 -12.36
N PHE A 78 -6.18 0.48 -12.01
CA PHE A 78 -5.53 -0.41 -12.96
C PHE A 78 -6.55 -1.21 -13.80
N ASN A 79 -7.65 -1.67 -13.21
CA ASN A 79 -8.63 -2.51 -13.90
C ASN A 79 -9.67 -1.71 -14.71
N CYS A 80 -10.26 -0.65 -14.14
CA CYS A 80 -11.36 0.08 -14.79
C CYS A 80 -11.01 1.53 -15.18
N ARG A 81 -9.77 1.95 -14.99
CA ARG A 81 -9.25 3.27 -15.36
C ARG A 81 -9.97 4.49 -14.75
N THR A 82 -10.87 4.28 -13.78
CA THR A 82 -11.47 5.40 -13.05
C THR A 82 -10.39 6.19 -12.31
N THR A 83 -10.50 7.50 -12.38
CA THR A 83 -9.67 8.49 -11.66
C THR A 83 -10.44 9.06 -10.46
N GLU A 84 -11.76 8.86 -10.44
CA GLU A 84 -12.65 9.24 -9.36
C GLU A 84 -13.02 7.99 -8.56
N ALA A 85 -12.42 7.86 -7.37
CA ALA A 85 -12.75 6.79 -6.44
C ALA A 85 -12.78 7.35 -5.02
N SER A 86 -13.87 7.08 -4.30
CA SER A 86 -14.02 7.41 -2.87
C SER A 86 -13.02 6.64 -2.00
N THR A 87 -12.57 5.47 -2.44
CA THR A 87 -11.56 4.68 -1.74
C THR A 87 -10.70 3.92 -2.75
N TRP A 88 -9.39 4.04 -2.56
CA TRP A 88 -8.38 3.31 -3.32
C TRP A 88 -7.94 2.06 -2.54
N ARG A 89 -7.84 0.93 -3.23
CA ARG A 89 -7.41 -0.37 -2.67
C ARG A 89 -6.18 -0.87 -3.42
N ARG A 90 -5.38 -1.73 -2.79
CA ARG A 90 -4.28 -2.43 -3.46
C ARG A 90 -4.84 -3.70 -4.12
N SER A 91 -4.40 -4.01 -5.34
CA SER A 91 -4.74 -5.26 -5.99
C SER A 91 -4.06 -6.43 -5.26
N ASN A 92 -4.80 -7.52 -5.10
CA ASN A 92 -4.24 -8.78 -4.59
C ASN A 92 -3.69 -9.65 -5.73
N LEU A 93 -4.23 -9.49 -6.94
CA LEU A 93 -3.79 -10.24 -8.11
C LEU A 93 -2.58 -9.59 -8.80
N SER A 94 -2.51 -8.27 -8.81
CA SER A 94 -1.42 -7.49 -9.40
C SER A 94 -0.70 -6.68 -8.33
N ALA A 95 0.33 -7.28 -7.72
CA ALA A 95 1.11 -6.63 -6.67
C ALA A 95 1.61 -5.25 -7.11
N GLY A 96 1.47 -4.25 -6.23
CA GLY A 96 1.88 -2.88 -6.53
C GLY A 96 0.86 -2.05 -7.31
N LYS A 97 -0.23 -2.63 -7.82
CA LYS A 97 -1.28 -1.89 -8.54
C LYS A 97 -2.39 -1.37 -7.64
N VAL A 98 -2.93 -0.20 -8.00
CA VAL A 98 -4.05 0.45 -7.31
C VAL A 98 -5.36 0.16 -8.04
N LEU A 99 -6.41 -0.09 -7.27
CA LEU A 99 -7.77 -0.33 -7.75
C LEU A 99 -8.74 0.62 -7.07
N CYS A 100 -9.87 0.88 -7.73
CA CYS A 100 -11.01 1.50 -7.08
C CYS A 100 -11.69 0.50 -6.12
N ASN A 101 -12.57 1.00 -5.26
CA ASN A 101 -13.28 0.17 -4.28
C ASN A 101 -14.04 -1.01 -4.93
N LYS A 102 -14.70 -0.79 -6.07
CA LYS A 102 -15.50 -1.81 -6.75
C LYS A 102 -14.62 -2.93 -7.33
N CYS A 103 -13.54 -2.58 -8.04
CA CYS A 103 -12.62 -3.55 -8.61
C CYS A 103 -11.86 -4.32 -7.53
N GLY A 104 -11.37 -3.63 -6.50
CA GLY A 104 -10.66 -4.28 -5.40
C GLY A 104 -11.56 -5.13 -4.50
N LEU A 105 -12.88 -4.93 -4.49
CA LEU A 105 -13.82 -5.83 -3.83
C LEU A 105 -14.12 -7.05 -4.71
N TYR A 106 -14.29 -6.85 -6.01
CA TYR A 106 -14.51 -7.93 -6.96
C TYR A 106 -13.37 -8.96 -6.93
N GLU A 107 -12.11 -8.49 -6.95
CA GLU A 107 -10.93 -9.34 -6.83
C GLU A 107 -10.94 -10.19 -5.55
N ARG A 108 -11.34 -9.63 -4.40
CA ARG A 108 -11.38 -10.38 -3.14
C ARG A 108 -12.46 -11.46 -3.13
N THR A 109 -13.63 -11.18 -3.69
CA THR A 109 -14.77 -12.11 -3.65
C THR A 109 -14.65 -13.20 -4.70
N HIS A 110 -14.16 -12.89 -5.89
CA HIS A 110 -14.15 -13.81 -7.03
C HIS A 110 -12.76 -14.38 -7.34
N SER A 111 -11.71 -13.90 -6.65
CA SER A 111 -10.30 -14.24 -6.94
C SER A 111 -9.88 -14.05 -8.41
N CYS A 112 -10.65 -13.27 -9.16
CA CYS A 112 -10.49 -13.02 -10.59
C CYS A 112 -10.59 -11.51 -10.87
N ALA A 113 -9.94 -11.05 -11.95
CA ALA A 113 -10.07 -9.68 -12.40
C ALA A 113 -11.51 -9.40 -12.88
N ARG A 114 -12.02 -8.20 -12.61
CA ARG A 114 -13.36 -7.81 -13.07
C ARG A 114 -13.36 -7.73 -14.60
N PRO A 115 -14.28 -8.42 -15.31
CA PRO A 115 -14.38 -8.31 -16.76
C PRO A 115 -14.67 -6.86 -17.16
N GLU A 116 -14.00 -6.38 -18.21
CA GLU A 116 -13.99 -4.97 -18.67
C GLU A 116 -15.32 -4.45 -19.25
N GLN A 117 -16.44 -5.14 -19.06
CA GLN A 117 -17.73 -4.75 -19.69
C GLN A 117 -18.36 -3.46 -19.14
N PHE A 118 -17.76 -2.82 -18.13
CA PHE A 118 -18.28 -1.58 -17.55
C PHE A 118 -17.16 -0.55 -17.38
N THR A 119 -16.53 -0.13 -18.47
CA THR A 119 -15.79 1.13 -18.51
C THR A 119 -16.80 2.28 -18.56
N GLN A 120 -17.17 2.82 -17.40
CA GLN A 120 -18.02 4.01 -17.36
C GLN A 120 -17.14 5.22 -17.74
N GLN A 121 -17.31 5.65 -18.99
CA GLN A 121 -16.85 6.92 -19.53
C GLN A 121 -17.95 7.95 -19.29
N LYS A 122 -17.64 9.04 -18.60
CA LYS A 122 -18.45 10.27 -18.52
C LYS A 122 -17.56 11.42 -18.12
#